data_AF-A0A0B3B1K8-F1
#
_entry.id   AF-A0A0B3B1K8-F1
#
_cell.length_a   1.000
_cell.length_b   1.000
_cell.length_c   1.000
_cell.angle_alpha   90.00
_cell.angle_beta   90.00
_cell.angle_gamma   90.00
#
_symmetry.space_group_name_H-M   'P 1'
#
loop_
_entity.id
_entity.type
_entity.pdbx_description
1 polymer ?
#
loop_
_entity_poly.entity_id
_entity_poly.type
_entity_poly.pdbx_seq_one_letter_code
_entity_poly.pdbx_strand_id
1 'polypeptide(L)'
;MRNNANNDNSLIKRNRLTEILKKWGIKRFEKKALKTIEKKIIDELKEDSKLMVRKLMLEGRKTLTEKDILSIVAAKNKEKDEFEI
;
A
#
# COMPACT_ATOMS: atom_id res chain seq x y z
N MET A 1 23.94 20.86 -19.91
CA MET A 1 24.13 20.24 -18.58
C MET A 1 22.76 19.96 -17.95
N ARG A 2 22.60 18.75 -17.38
CA ARG A 2 21.59 18.28 -16.41
C ARG A 2 20.10 18.34 -16.79
N ASN A 3 19.53 17.16 -16.98
CA ASN A 3 18.19 16.81 -16.49
C ASN A 3 18.17 15.31 -16.14
N ASN A 4 18.78 14.94 -15.01
CA ASN A 4 18.53 13.63 -14.40
C ASN A 4 17.15 13.69 -13.75
N ALA A 5 16.11 13.46 -14.54
CA ALA A 5 14.86 12.96 -14.00
C ALA A 5 15.19 11.60 -13.37
N ASN A 6 15.43 11.60 -12.06
CA ASN A 6 15.48 10.38 -11.28
C ASN A 6 14.15 9.65 -11.54
N ASN A 7 14.23 8.61 -12.38
CA ASN A 7 13.27 7.53 -12.53
C ASN A 7 13.11 6.78 -11.20
N ASP A 8 12.70 7.48 -10.14
CA ASP A 8 12.23 6.84 -8.92
C ASP A 8 10.82 6.33 -9.28
N ASN A 9 10.78 5.13 -9.87
CA ASN A 9 9.58 4.41 -10.32
C ASN A 9 8.76 3.90 -9.10
N SER A 10 8.73 4.70 -8.03
CA SER A 10 8.07 4.43 -6.77
C SER A 10 6.61 4.84 -6.89
N LEU A 11 5.71 3.90 -6.59
CA LEU A 11 4.28 4.16 -6.50
C LEU A 11 3.93 5.21 -5.44
N ILE A 12 4.82 5.43 -4.47
CA ILE A 12 4.64 6.42 -3.39
C ILE A 12 5.72 7.49 -3.52
N LYS A 13 5.29 8.76 -3.59
CA LYS A 13 6.22 9.89 -3.53
C LYS A 13 6.90 9.90 -2.15
N ARG A 14 8.23 9.74 -2.12
CA ARG A 14 9.02 9.70 -0.88
C ARG A 14 8.80 10.92 0.03
N ASN A 15 8.56 12.10 -0.55
CA ASN A 15 8.22 13.31 0.22
C ASN A 15 6.92 13.13 1.03
N ARG A 16 5.90 12.48 0.44
CA ARG A 16 4.63 12.23 1.13
C ARG A 16 4.78 11.22 2.26
N LEU A 17 5.56 10.16 2.02
CA LEU A 17 5.87 9.17 3.05
C LEU A 17 6.60 9.82 4.24
N THR A 18 7.60 10.63 3.98
CA THR A 18 8.36 11.32 5.04
C THR A 18 7.50 12.35 5.80
N GLU A 19 6.58 13.06 5.13
CA GLU A 19 5.60 13.93 5.80
C GLU A 19 4.71 13.17 6.79
N ILE A 20 4.18 12.01 6.39
CA ILE A 20 3.33 11.16 7.25
C ILE A 20 4.13 10.70 8.46
N LEU A 21 5.32 10.15 8.24
CA LEU A 21 6.16 9.63 9.32
C LEU A 21 6.60 10.74 10.30
N LYS A 22 6.85 11.96 9.82
CA LYS A 22 7.13 13.12 10.67
C LYS A 22 5.94 13.52 11.53
N LYS A 23 4.73 13.47 10.99
CA LYS A 23 3.49 13.72 11.77
C LYS A 23 3.31 12.71 12.90
N TRP A 24 3.82 11.49 12.72
CA TRP A 24 3.85 10.45 13.76
C TRP A 24 5.07 10.54 14.69
N GLY A 25 5.84 11.62 14.62
CA GLY A 25 6.93 11.90 15.55
C GLY A 25 8.32 11.43 15.10
N ILE A 26 8.45 10.78 13.94
CA ILE A 26 9.75 10.31 13.43
C ILE A 26 10.48 11.49 12.76
N LYS A 27 11.55 11.98 13.40
CA LYS A 27 12.27 13.18 12.94
C LYS A 27 13.36 12.90 11.90
N ARG A 28 14.01 11.74 11.97
CA ARG A 28 15.16 11.36 11.13
C ARG A 28 14.90 10.01 10.48
N PHE A 29 15.41 9.84 9.26
CA PHE A 29 15.15 8.66 8.45
C PHE A 29 16.44 8.15 7.82
N GLU A 30 16.69 6.85 7.96
CA GLU A 30 17.68 6.19 7.12
C GLU A 30 17.08 5.96 5.73
N LYS A 31 17.86 6.23 4.67
CA LYS A 31 17.41 6.02 3.29
C LYS A 31 17.00 4.57 3.02
N LYS A 32 17.68 3.59 3.63
CA LYS A 32 17.32 2.17 3.51
C LYS A 32 15.98 1.86 4.21
N ALA A 33 15.74 2.41 5.40
CA ALA A 33 14.48 2.24 6.11
C ALA A 33 13.28 2.75 5.29
N LEU A 34 13.40 3.93 4.66
CA LEU A 34 12.35 4.46 3.78
C LEU A 34 12.06 3.53 2.60
N LYS A 35 13.11 2.96 1.97
CA LYS A 35 12.94 1.99 0.89
C LYS A 35 12.24 0.70 1.36
N THR A 36 12.56 0.23 2.57
CA THR A 36 11.90 -0.94 3.15
C THR A 36 10.42 -0.69 3.38
N ILE A 37 10.07 0.48 3.92
CA ILE A 37 8.67 0.88 4.11
C ILE A 37 7.95 0.99 2.76
N GLU A 38 8.55 1.67 1.77
CA GLU A 38 8.02 1.77 0.41
C GLU A 38 7.73 0.39 -0.18
N LYS A 39 8.69 -0.54 -0.07
CA LYS A 39 8.53 -1.92 -0.54
C LYS A 39 7.38 -2.63 0.17
N LYS A 40 7.30 -2.54 1.49
CA LYS A 40 6.26 -3.21 2.28
C LYS A 40 4.86 -2.75 1.91
N ILE A 41 4.65 -1.43 1.75
CA ILE A 41 3.35 -0.88 1.33
C ILE A 41 2.98 -1.37 -0.08
N ILE A 42 3.95 -1.41 -1.00
CA ILE A 42 3.72 -1.90 -2.36
C ILE A 42 3.36 -3.38 -2.37
N ASP A 43 4.05 -4.19 -1.57
CA ASP A 43 3.80 -5.63 -1.50
C ASP A 43 2.41 -5.90 -0.90
N GLU A 44 2.01 -5.17 0.15
CA GLU A 44 0.64 -5.23 0.69
C GLU A 44 -0.42 -4.81 -0.34
N LEU A 45 -0.19 -3.72 -1.07
CA LEU A 45 -1.11 -3.27 -2.12
C LEU A 45 -1.26 -4.32 -3.25
N LYS A 46 -0.17 -5.01 -3.61
CA LYS A 46 -0.19 -6.08 -4.61
C LYS A 46 -1.00 -7.28 -4.13
N GLU A 47 -0.85 -7.67 -2.87
CA GLU A 47 -1.62 -8.76 -2.28
C GLU A 47 -3.12 -8.42 -2.28
N ASP A 48 -3.47 -7.21 -1.85
CA ASP A 48 -4.86 -6.74 -1.84
C ASP A 48 -5.45 -6.67 -3.25
N SER A 49 -4.66 -6.19 -4.21
CA SER A 49 -5.08 -6.13 -5.62
C SER A 49 -5.32 -7.54 -6.20
N LYS A 50 -4.52 -8.55 -5.82
CA LYS A 50 -4.74 -9.93 -6.26
C LYS A 50 -6.06 -10.49 -5.71
N LEU A 51 -6.39 -10.21 -4.45
CA LEU A 51 -7.65 -10.61 -3.84
C LEU A 51 -8.84 -9.94 -4.53
N MET A 52 -8.73 -8.64 -4.82
CA MET A 52 -9.72 -7.88 -5.58
C MET A 52 -9.97 -8.50 -6.96
N VAL A 53 -8.91 -8.79 -7.71
CA VAL A 53 -9.03 -9.40 -9.04
C VAL A 53 -9.70 -10.77 -8.96
N ARG A 54 -9.28 -11.63 -8.01
CA ARG A 54 -9.92 -12.94 -7.82
C ARG A 54 -11.41 -12.82 -7.57
N LYS A 55 -11.83 -11.91 -6.68
CA LYS A 55 -13.24 -11.65 -6.39
C LYS A 55 -14.00 -11.20 -7.64
N LEU A 56 -13.45 -10.25 -8.40
CA LEU A 56 -14.07 -9.77 -9.63
C LEU A 56 -14.22 -10.89 -10.67
N MET A 57 -13.22 -11.75 -10.82
CA MET A 57 -13.28 -12.91 -11.72
C MET A 57 -14.36 -13.91 -11.31
N LEU A 58 -14.51 -14.20 -10.02
CA LEU A 58 -15.57 -15.08 -9.50
C LEU A 58 -16.97 -14.52 -9.79
N GLU A 59 -17.12 -13.20 -9.73
CA GLU A 59 -18.39 -12.53 -10.02
C GLU A 59 -18.60 -12.20 -11.51
N GLY A 60 -17.64 -12.57 -12.38
CA GLY A 60 -17.70 -12.29 -13.82
C GLY A 60 -17.59 -10.80 -14.19
N ARG A 61 -17.16 -9.94 -13.25
CA ARG A 61 -17.01 -8.49 -13.44
C ARG A 61 -15.57 -8.13 -13.83
N LYS A 62 -15.40 -7.03 -14.57
CA LYS A 62 -14.08 -6.46 -14.93
C LYS A 62 -13.82 -5.09 -14.31
N THR A 63 -14.79 -4.56 -13.56
CA THR A 63 -14.73 -3.23 -12.97
C THR A 63 -14.68 -3.35 -11.45
N LEU A 64 -13.60 -2.85 -10.87
CA LEU A 64 -13.45 -2.71 -9.42
C LEU A 64 -14.35 -1.58 -8.93
N THR A 65 -15.15 -1.86 -7.89
CA THR A 65 -16.01 -0.85 -7.26
C THR A 65 -15.55 -0.57 -5.83
N GLU A 66 -15.98 0.56 -5.27
CA GLU A 66 -15.72 0.90 -3.87
C GLU A 66 -16.21 -0.19 -2.90
N LYS A 67 -17.37 -0.79 -3.17
CA LYS A 67 -17.93 -1.89 -2.37
C LYS A 67 -16.98 -3.09 -2.30
N ASP A 68 -16.26 -3.37 -3.39
CA ASP A 68 -15.29 -4.46 -3.43
C ASP A 68 -14.09 -4.18 -2.53
N ILE A 69 -13.59 -2.95 -2.58
CA ILE A 69 -12.48 -2.49 -1.74
C ILE A 69 -12.89 -2.58 -0.27
N LEU A 70 -14.05 -2.04 0.10
CA LEU A 70 -14.54 -2.06 1.49
C LEU A 70 -14.73 -3.48 2.01
N SER A 71 -15.24 -4.40 1.18
CA SER A 71 -15.41 -5.80 1.60
C SER A 71 -14.10 -6.51 1.94
N ILE A 72 -13.02 -6.20 1.21
CA ILE A 72 -11.70 -6.80 1.41
C ILE A 72 -11.01 -6.18 2.63
N VAL A 73 -11.10 -4.86 2.78
CA VAL A 73 -10.59 -4.17 3.98
C VAL A 73 -11.28 -4.71 5.24
N ALA A 74 -12.60 -4.89 5.20
CA ALA A 74 -13.36 -5.48 6.30
C ALA A 74 -12.94 -6.91 6.61
N ALA A 75 -12.72 -7.76 5.60
CA ALA A 75 -12.25 -9.13 5.78
C ALA A 75 -10.87 -9.17 6.46
N LYS A 76 -9.93 -8.33 6.01
CA LYS A 76 -8.58 -8.24 6.59
C LYS A 76 -8.55 -7.73 8.04
N ASN A 77 -9.51 -6.90 8.42
CA ASN A 77 -9.59 -6.41 9.80
C ASN A 77 -10.17 -7.48 10.74
N LYS A 78 -11.15 -8.27 10.29
CA LYS A 78 -11.68 -9.40 11.08
C LYS A 78 -10.64 -10.46 11.36
N GLU A 79 -9.79 -10.78 10.38
CA GLU A 79 -8.69 -11.73 10.57
C GLU A 79 -7.61 -11.21 11.54
N LYS A 80 -7.53 -9.91 11.82
CA LYS A 80 -6.58 -9.37 12.81
C LYS A 80 -7.13 -9.44 14.23
N ASP A 81 -8.42 -9.19 14.40
CA ASP A 81 -9.07 -9.21 15.71
C ASP A 81 -9.19 -10.65 16.28
N GLU A 82 -9.25 -11.67 15.41
CA GLU A 82 -9.34 -13.09 15.84
C GLU A 82 -8.02 -13.68 16.37
N PHE A 83 -6.87 -13.02 16.19
CA PHE A 83 -5.57 -13.46 16.72
C PHE A 83 -5.16 -12.76 18.04
N GLU A 84 -5.99 -11.87 18.58
CA GLU A 84 -5.79 -11.22 19.89
C GLU A 84 -6.63 -11.86 21.02
N ILE A 85 -6.80 -13.19 21.04
CA ILE A 85 -7.42 -13.95 22.16
C ILE A 85 -6.40 -14.90 22.79
#